data_AF-A0A6G3XRJ6-F1
#
_entry.id   AF-A0A6G3XRJ6-F1
#
_cell.length_a   1.000
_cell.length_b   1.000
_cell.length_c   1.000
_cell.angle_alpha   90.00
_cell.angle_beta   90.00
_cell.angle_gamma   90.00
#
_symmetry.space_group_name_H-M   'P 1'
#
loop_
_entity.id
_entity.type
_entity.pdbx_description
1 polymer ?
#
loop_
_entity_poly.entity_id
_entity_poly.type
_entity_poly.pdbx_seq_one_letter_code
_entity_poly.pdbx_strand_id
1 'polypeptide(L)'
;AVDTGGRHLAGELSADGKRWRSTAPLAAGTGYTVRVSTENGDGAPGVRTLSFDTSSPKKLLKVAFGPEAGTYGVGQPITAELSAPITDKAARATVERALKVRSTPAVTGTWYWVDDKKLHYRPKEYWP
;
A
#
# COMPACT_ATOMS: atom_id res chain seq x y z
N ALA A 1 14.12 5.45 7.69
CA ALA A 1 13.20 6.54 8.09
C ALA A 1 12.05 5.95 8.90
N VAL A 2 11.46 6.71 9.81
CA VAL A 2 10.31 6.30 10.64
C VAL A 2 9.18 7.31 10.52
N ASP A 3 7.93 6.85 10.50
CA ASP A 3 6.77 7.72 10.58
C ASP A 3 6.48 8.16 12.03
N THR A 4 5.55 9.10 12.21
CA THR A 4 5.09 9.58 13.53
C THR A 4 4.43 8.50 14.40
N GLY A 5 4.01 7.38 13.82
CA GLY A 5 3.52 6.19 14.53
C GLY A 5 4.62 5.18 14.87
N GLY A 6 5.89 5.48 14.59
CA GLY A 6 7.02 4.60 14.85
C GLY A 6 7.24 3.49 13.81
N ARG A 7 6.48 3.47 12.71
CA ARG A 7 6.64 2.46 11.66
C ARG A 7 7.81 2.80 10.75
N HIS A 8 8.62 1.81 10.45
CA HIS A 8 9.75 1.95 9.54
C HIS A 8 9.28 2.08 8.10
N LEU A 9 9.76 3.11 7.40
CA LEU A 9 9.60 3.26 5.97
C LEU A 9 10.68 2.44 5.26
N ALA A 10 10.23 1.45 4.48
CA ALA A 10 11.09 0.64 3.64
C ALA A 10 11.85 1.51 2.62
N GLY A 11 13.13 1.21 2.43
CA GLY A 11 13.94 1.84 1.40
C GLY A 11 15.29 1.17 1.24
N GLU A 12 16.01 1.63 0.24
CA GLU A 12 17.25 1.03 -0.25
C GLU A 12 18.34 2.10 -0.36
N LEU A 13 19.55 1.72 0.02
CA LEU A 13 20.75 2.54 -0.15
C LEU A 13 21.42 2.15 -1.47
N SER A 14 21.86 3.12 -2.25
CA SER A 14 22.64 2.88 -3.47
C SER A 14 23.95 2.17 -3.13
N ALA A 15 24.47 1.38 -4.07
CA ALA A 15 25.69 0.60 -3.87
C ALA A 15 26.91 1.46 -3.50
N ASP A 16 26.95 2.72 -3.94
CA ASP A 16 27.98 3.70 -3.60
C ASP A 16 27.80 4.34 -2.20
N GLY A 17 26.74 3.98 -1.47
CA GLY A 17 26.41 4.48 -0.14
C GLY A 17 25.90 5.92 -0.08
N LYS A 18 25.75 6.60 -1.23
CA LYS A 18 25.53 8.06 -1.27
C LYS A 18 24.07 8.49 -1.34
N ARG A 19 23.15 7.59 -1.70
CA ARG A 19 21.72 7.92 -1.84
C ARG A 19 20.86 6.83 -1.25
N TRP A 20 19.91 7.22 -0.40
CA TRP A 20 18.83 6.36 0.06
C TRP A 20 17.52 6.76 -0.62
N ARG A 21 16.69 5.79 -1.01
CA ARG A 21 15.36 6.02 -1.57
C ARG A 21 14.34 5.07 -0.93
N SER A 22 13.15 5.58 -0.64
CA SER A 22 12.03 4.74 -0.19
C SER A 22 11.58 3.77 -1.29
N THR A 23 11.32 2.52 -0.92
CA THR A 23 10.80 1.46 -1.82
C THR A 23 9.31 1.21 -1.62
N ALA A 24 8.69 1.93 -0.68
CA ALA A 24 7.25 1.96 -0.46
C ALA A 24 6.69 3.38 -0.67
N PRO A 25 5.42 3.52 -1.09
CA PRO A 25 4.73 4.81 -1.11
C PRO A 25 4.69 5.44 0.28
N LEU A 26 4.81 6.76 0.33
CA LEU A 26 4.62 7.53 1.57
C LEU A 26 3.13 7.67 1.86
N ALA A 27 2.74 7.52 3.12
CA ALA A 27 1.37 7.79 3.55
C ALA A 27 1.11 9.30 3.47
N ALA A 28 -0.08 9.69 3.01
CA ALA A 28 -0.49 11.09 2.95
C ALA A 28 -0.76 11.65 4.36
N GLY A 29 -0.56 12.96 4.56
CA GLY A 29 -0.77 13.63 5.84
C GLY A 29 0.05 13.05 7.00
N THR A 30 1.23 12.50 6.70
CA THR A 30 2.08 11.79 7.66
C THR A 30 3.44 12.46 7.75
N GLY A 31 3.86 12.78 8.97
CA GLY A 31 5.22 13.23 9.26
C GLY A 31 6.20 12.07 9.29
N TYR A 32 7.39 12.29 8.74
CA TYR A 32 8.48 11.32 8.71
C TYR A 32 9.75 11.93 9.29
N THR A 33 10.49 11.12 10.05
CA THR A 33 11.84 11.44 10.53
C THR A 33 12.86 10.49 9.87
N VAL A 34 13.87 11.07 9.25
CA VAL A 34 14.99 10.38 8.62
C VAL A 34 16.25 10.67 9.41
N ARG A 35 16.80 9.66 10.08
CA ARG A 35 18.14 9.71 10.66
C ARG A 35 19.13 9.14 9.65
N VAL A 36 20.12 9.93 9.29
CA VAL A 36 21.20 9.57 8.38
C VAL A 36 22.51 9.58 9.17
N SER A 37 23.18 8.43 9.22
CA SER A 37 24.54 8.31 9.74
C SER A 37 25.50 8.24 8.56
N THR A 38 26.57 9.03 8.59
CA THR A 38 27.60 9.13 7.54
C THR A 38 28.98 8.97 8.16
N GLU A 39 29.97 8.68 7.32
CA GLU A 39 31.39 8.67 7.68
C GLU A 39 32.16 9.47 6.63
N ASN A 40 33.13 10.28 7.04
CA ASN A 40 33.99 11.02 6.10
C ASN A 40 35.21 10.18 5.69
N GLY A 41 36.08 10.72 4.82
CA GLY A 41 37.27 10.01 4.35
C GLY A 41 38.29 9.65 5.44
N ASP A 42 38.22 10.29 6.61
CA ASP A 42 39.09 10.06 7.75
C ASP A 42 38.46 9.14 8.81
N GLY A 43 37.28 8.56 8.52
CA GLY A 43 36.54 7.68 9.42
C GLY A 43 35.72 8.39 10.50
N ALA A 44 35.63 9.73 10.44
CA ALA A 44 34.89 10.50 11.44
C ALA A 44 33.37 10.37 11.20
N PRO A 45 32.58 10.01 12.23
CA PRO A 45 31.14 9.85 12.10
C PRO A 45 30.42 11.20 12.02
N GLY A 46 29.38 11.26 11.21
CA GLY A 46 28.42 12.35 11.14
C GLY A 46 27.00 11.81 11.30
N VAL A 47 26.13 12.59 11.94
CA VAL A 47 24.70 12.27 12.03
C VAL A 47 23.90 13.49 11.62
N ARG A 48 22.92 13.29 10.75
CA ARG A 48 21.90 14.29 10.40
C ARG A 48 20.53 13.70 10.59
N THR A 49 19.65 14.49 11.18
CA THR A 49 18.21 14.18 11.26
C THR A 49 17.46 15.16 10.38
N LEU A 50 16.58 14.63 9.53
CA LEU A 50 15.70 15.38 8.65
C LEU A 50 14.27 15.00 8.96
N SER A 51 13.39 16.00 9.04
CA SER A 51 11.95 15.78 9.19
C SER A 51 11.23 16.42 8.02
N PHE A 52 10.19 15.76 7.54
CA PHE A 52 9.31 16.30 6.50
C PHE A 52 7.89 15.75 6.68
N ASP A 53 6.91 16.54 6.24
CA ASP A 53 5.51 16.17 6.25
C ASP A 53 5.02 15.92 4.82
N THR A 54 4.24 14.86 4.64
CA THR A 54 3.50 14.68 3.38
C THR A 54 2.20 15.47 3.41
N SER A 55 1.80 15.99 2.25
CA SER A 55 0.57 16.76 2.10
C SER A 55 -0.64 16.00 2.63
N SER A 56 -1.49 16.67 3.40
CA SER A 56 -2.74 16.10 3.87
C SER A 56 -3.65 15.75 2.68
N PRO A 57 -4.28 14.57 2.69
CA PRO A 57 -5.23 14.21 1.65
C PRO A 57 -6.47 15.11 1.75
N LYS A 58 -6.89 15.71 0.63
CA LYS A 58 -8.17 16.45 0.58
C LYS A 58 -9.37 15.53 0.83
N LYS A 59 -9.26 14.26 0.45
CA LYS A 59 -10.24 13.19 0.69
C LYS A 59 -9.50 11.87 0.88
N LEU A 60 -9.92 11.08 1.87
CA LEU A 60 -9.43 9.72 2.09
C LEU A 60 -10.48 8.72 1.62
N LEU A 61 -10.06 7.78 0.78
CA LEU A 61 -10.86 6.62 0.42
C LEU A 61 -10.46 5.47 1.35
N LYS A 62 -11.41 4.99 2.15
CA LYS A 62 -11.22 3.79 2.97
C LYS A 62 -11.82 2.60 2.25
N VAL A 63 -11.26 1.41 2.50
CA VAL A 63 -11.73 0.15 1.94
C VAL A 63 -11.94 -0.85 3.07
N ALA A 64 -13.12 -1.45 3.13
CA ALA A 64 -13.41 -2.61 3.96
C ALA A 64 -13.32 -3.87 3.08
N PHE A 65 -12.52 -4.84 3.51
CA PHE A 65 -12.39 -6.11 2.81
C PHE A 65 -13.26 -7.17 3.45
N GLY A 66 -13.82 -8.04 2.61
CA GLY A 66 -14.56 -9.21 3.05
C GLY A 66 -14.27 -10.44 2.17
N PRO A 67 -14.75 -11.62 2.56
CA PRO A 67 -15.30 -11.89 3.89
C PRO A 67 -14.21 -11.76 4.97
N GLU A 68 -14.62 -11.74 6.23
CA GLU A 68 -13.67 -11.84 7.34
C GLU A 68 -12.94 -13.20 7.30
N ALA A 69 -11.89 -13.35 8.11
CA ALA A 69 -11.18 -14.61 8.19
C ALA A 69 -12.12 -15.72 8.68
N GLY A 70 -12.21 -16.81 7.91
CA GLY A 70 -13.12 -17.91 8.21
C GLY A 70 -13.16 -18.95 7.09
N THR A 71 -14.04 -19.94 7.27
CA THR A 71 -14.28 -21.01 6.29
C THR A 71 -15.57 -20.72 5.54
N TYR A 72 -15.50 -20.79 4.22
CA TYR A 72 -16.62 -20.49 3.34
C TYR A 72 -16.76 -21.56 2.25
N GLY A 73 -17.92 -21.60 1.60
CA GLY A 73 -18.13 -22.44 0.43
C GLY A 73 -17.33 -21.95 -0.78
N VAL A 74 -17.11 -22.84 -1.74
CA VAL A 74 -16.25 -22.60 -2.93
C VAL A 74 -16.75 -21.49 -3.88
N GLY A 75 -17.98 -21.01 -3.69
CA GLY A 75 -18.57 -19.89 -4.44
C GLY A 75 -18.42 -18.51 -3.80
N GLN A 76 -17.79 -18.41 -2.62
CA GLN A 76 -17.69 -17.15 -1.88
C GLN A 76 -16.74 -16.15 -2.59
N PRO A 77 -17.21 -14.96 -3.01
CA PRO A 77 -16.32 -13.94 -3.55
C PRO A 77 -15.54 -13.23 -2.44
N ILE A 78 -14.35 -12.73 -2.80
CA ILE A 78 -13.66 -11.70 -2.01
C ILE A 78 -14.29 -10.35 -2.38
N THR A 79 -14.50 -9.47 -1.41
CA THR A 79 -15.16 -8.18 -1.60
C THR A 79 -14.29 -7.04 -1.13
N ALA A 80 -14.39 -5.91 -1.82
CA ALA A 80 -13.81 -4.63 -1.42
C ALA A 80 -14.91 -3.57 -1.47
N GLU A 81 -15.24 -3.00 -0.32
CA GLU A 81 -16.26 -1.96 -0.19
C GLU A 81 -15.62 -0.62 0.15
N LEU A 82 -15.82 0.35 -0.73
CA LEU A 82 -15.25 1.68 -0.65
C LEU A 82 -16.13 2.60 0.21
N SER A 83 -15.50 3.47 0.99
CA SER A 83 -16.23 4.45 1.81
C SER A 83 -17.02 5.48 0.98
N ALA A 84 -16.61 5.74 -0.26
CA ALA A 84 -17.21 6.73 -1.16
C ALA A 84 -17.33 6.17 -2.60
N PRO A 85 -18.35 6.60 -3.37
CA PRO A 85 -18.51 6.16 -4.76
C PRO A 85 -17.42 6.72 -5.67
N ILE A 86 -17.03 5.91 -6.66
CA ILE A 86 -16.11 6.28 -7.72
C ILE A 86 -16.79 6.03 -9.07
N THR A 87 -17.10 7.11 -9.76
CA THR A 87 -17.69 7.08 -11.11
C THR A 87 -16.66 7.29 -12.21
N ASP A 88 -15.54 7.96 -11.91
CA ASP A 88 -14.48 8.22 -12.87
C ASP A 88 -13.68 6.96 -13.21
N LYS A 89 -13.50 6.68 -14.50
CA LYS A 89 -12.82 5.47 -14.98
C LYS A 89 -11.34 5.43 -14.63
N ALA A 90 -10.65 6.58 -14.64
CA ALA A 90 -9.22 6.63 -14.30
C ALA A 90 -8.99 6.40 -12.80
N ALA A 91 -9.89 6.91 -11.95
CA ALA A 91 -9.92 6.64 -10.52
C ALA A 91 -10.22 5.15 -10.25
N ARG A 92 -11.17 4.53 -10.95
CA ARG A 92 -11.42 3.09 -10.85
C ARG A 92 -10.19 2.25 -11.19
N ALA A 93 -9.53 2.55 -12.31
CA ALA A 93 -8.29 1.88 -12.71
C ALA A 93 -7.16 2.05 -11.68
N THR A 94 -7.16 3.16 -10.93
CA THR A 94 -6.19 3.37 -9.85
C THR A 94 -6.50 2.49 -8.63
N VAL A 95 -7.77 2.34 -8.27
CA VAL A 95 -8.19 1.40 -7.22
C VAL A 95 -7.86 -0.04 -7.61
N GLU A 96 -8.25 -0.48 -8.81
CA GLU A 96 -8.00 -1.84 -9.28
C GLU A 96 -6.52 -2.22 -9.25
N ARG A 97 -5.62 -1.33 -9.70
CA ARG A 97 -4.16 -1.56 -9.67
C ARG A 97 -3.59 -1.68 -8.25
N ALA A 98 -4.26 -1.09 -7.26
CA ALA A 98 -3.85 -1.17 -5.87
C ALA A 98 -4.34 -2.45 -5.17
N LEU A 99 -5.38 -3.11 -5.72
CA LEU A 99 -5.93 -4.35 -5.16
C LEU A 99 -5.08 -5.55 -5.55
N LYS A 100 -4.70 -6.37 -4.57
CA LYS A 100 -3.90 -7.59 -4.76
C LYS A 100 -4.53 -8.75 -4.01
N VAL A 101 -4.72 -9.86 -4.70
CA VAL A 101 -5.20 -11.12 -4.12
C VAL A 101 -4.08 -12.15 -4.22
N ARG A 102 -3.89 -12.91 -3.14
CA ARG A 102 -3.01 -14.07 -3.10
C ARG A 102 -3.83 -15.25 -2.63
N SER A 103 -3.62 -16.41 -3.24
CA SER A 103 -4.30 -17.66 -2.88
C SER A 103 -3.30 -18.81 -2.83
N THR A 104 -3.67 -19.87 -2.13
CA THR A 104 -2.94 -21.13 -2.12
C THR A 104 -3.98 -22.25 -2.10
N PRO A 105 -4.08 -23.08 -3.17
CA PRO A 105 -3.36 -23.03 -4.44
C PRO A 105 -3.48 -21.68 -5.18
N ALA A 106 -2.46 -21.34 -5.96
CA ALA A 106 -2.47 -20.10 -6.74
C ALA A 106 -3.50 -20.21 -7.87
N VAL A 107 -4.53 -19.35 -7.84
CA VAL A 107 -5.56 -19.28 -8.89
C VAL A 107 -5.71 -17.85 -9.40
N THR A 108 -5.84 -17.73 -10.72
CA THR A 108 -6.06 -16.44 -11.37
C THR A 108 -7.53 -16.08 -11.32
N GLY A 109 -7.81 -14.87 -10.86
CA GLY A 109 -9.14 -14.27 -10.85
C GLY A 109 -9.11 -12.81 -11.29
N THR A 110 -10.28 -12.19 -11.30
CA THR A 110 -10.44 -10.79 -11.70
C THR A 110 -11.32 -10.04 -10.71
N TRP A 111 -11.04 -8.75 -10.54
CA TRP A 111 -11.96 -7.82 -9.91
C TRP A 111 -13.06 -7.42 -10.89
N TYR A 112 -14.26 -7.19 -10.36
CA TYR A 112 -15.42 -6.67 -11.07
C TYR A 112 -16.13 -5.65 -10.19
N TRP A 113 -16.42 -4.46 -10.72
CA TRP A 113 -17.23 -3.45 -10.05
C TRP A 113 -18.71 -3.86 -10.12
N VAL A 114 -19.29 -4.14 -8.96
CA VAL A 114 -20.73 -4.45 -8.82
C VAL A 114 -21.55 -3.17 -8.89
N ASP A 115 -21.02 -2.11 -8.27
CA ASP A 115 -21.56 -0.75 -8.30
C ASP A 115 -20.42 0.27 -8.12
N ASP A 116 -20.73 1.54 -7.89
CA ASP A 116 -19.72 2.60 -7.75
C ASP A 116 -18.89 2.52 -6.46
N LYS A 117 -19.25 1.68 -5.50
CA LYS A 117 -18.60 1.50 -4.20
C LYS A 117 -18.09 0.08 -3.96
N LYS A 118 -18.58 -0.93 -4.67
CA LYS A 118 -18.35 -2.33 -4.35
C LYS A 118 -17.67 -3.08 -5.48
N LEU A 119 -16.60 -3.80 -5.16
CA LEU A 119 -15.93 -4.71 -6.06
C LEU A 119 -15.96 -6.13 -5.52
N HIS A 120 -16.16 -7.09 -6.42
CA HIS A 120 -16.02 -8.51 -6.13
C HIS A 120 -14.83 -9.08 -6.90
N TYR A 121 -14.05 -9.94 -6.26
CA TYR A 121 -13.02 -10.76 -6.88
C TYR A 121 -13.42 -12.22 -6.83
N ARG A 122 -13.29 -12.89 -7.98
CA ARG A 122 -13.50 -14.32 -8.12
C ARG A 122 -12.51 -14.94 -9.11
N PRO A 123 -12.12 -16.21 -8.93
CA PRO A 123 -11.47 -16.98 -9.97
C PRO A 123 -12.43 -17.22 -11.14
N LYS A 124 -11.89 -17.72 -12.26
CA LYS A 124 -12.70 -18.13 -13.42
C LYS A 124 -13.65 -19.28 -13.06
N GLU A 125 -13.16 -20.20 -12.25
CA GLU A 125 -13.88 -21.37 -11.73
C GLU A 125 -14.10 -21.20 -10.21
N TYR A 126 -14.66 -22.22 -9.56
CA TYR A 126 -14.78 -22.24 -8.10
C TYR A 126 -13.41 -22.24 -7.42
N TRP A 127 -13.38 -21.78 -6.17
CA TRP A 127 -12.17 -21.86 -5.36
C TRP A 127 -11.76 -23.33 -5.15
N PRO A 128 -10.46 -23.65 -5.29
CA PRO A 128 -9.93 -25.01 -5.10
C PRO A 128 -9.95 -25.44 -3.63
#